data_AF-A0A1M6WBM8-F1
#
_entry.id   AF-A0A1M6WBM8-F1
#
_cell.length_a   1.000
_cell.length_b   1.000
_cell.length_c   1.000
_cell.angle_alpha   90.00
_cell.angle_beta   90.00
_cell.angle_gamma   90.00
#
_symmetry.space_group_name_H-M   'P 1'
#
loop_
_entity.id
_entity.type
_entity.pdbx_description
1 polymer ?
#
loop_
_entity_poly.entity_id
_entity_poly.type
_entity_poly.pdbx_seq_one_letter_code
_entity_poly.pdbx_strand_id
1 'polypeptide(L)'
;MKILNLCTLAGFPPFFFEEMEKHTELLLNTESSDELIENPVFQELIERLTEFSKDCNIVGYHYTRANKEDFLKEGLKSRSGQEIREIFLSRYSVLFTVEELETIKKLWDAYFDKIQKSSRDNYIFFNLTTEALSNSGAEPLLKYYGGEQVYMPLQREFTIAQKLRGIGTPLLIKAILDPKQLSNFYEDDIVKIAISSYHRNKKTDADQYDRDVYQRRPILSNQIEITNLKD
;
A
#
# COMPACT_ATOMS: atom_id res chain seq x y z
N MET A 1 -3.69 22.17 -6.32
CA MET A 1 -3.78 20.77 -6.73
C MET A 1 -4.67 20.05 -5.74
N LYS A 2 -5.73 19.36 -6.20
CA LYS A 2 -6.65 18.65 -5.31
C LYS A 2 -6.05 17.29 -4.93
N ILE A 3 -6.33 16.83 -3.71
CA ILE A 3 -5.87 15.54 -3.20
C ILE A 3 -7.11 14.74 -2.83
N LEU A 4 -7.21 13.53 -3.37
CA LEU A 4 -8.29 12.59 -3.09
C LEU A 4 -7.78 11.53 -2.12
N ASN A 5 -8.48 11.36 -1.00
CA ASN A 5 -8.29 10.20 -0.15
C ASN A 5 -9.37 9.18 -0.48
N LEU A 6 -9.01 8.13 -1.21
CA LEU A 6 -9.96 7.13 -1.69
C LEU A 6 -10.58 6.31 -0.55
N CYS A 7 -9.87 6.17 0.58
CA CYS A 7 -10.38 5.48 1.77
C CYS A 7 -11.42 6.29 2.56
N THR A 8 -11.21 7.60 2.73
CA THR A 8 -12.10 8.47 3.55
C THR A 8 -13.06 9.30 2.71
N LEU A 9 -12.90 9.26 1.38
CA LEU A 9 -13.59 10.09 0.40
C LEU A 9 -13.35 11.60 0.59
N ALA A 10 -12.36 11.98 1.39
CA ALA A 10 -11.96 13.38 1.52
C ALA A 10 -11.42 13.93 0.19
N GLY A 11 -11.87 15.13 -0.18
CA GLY A 11 -11.50 15.80 -1.42
C GLY A 11 -12.43 15.53 -2.61
N PHE A 12 -13.37 14.57 -2.48
CA PHE A 12 -14.38 14.32 -3.51
C PHE A 12 -15.40 15.46 -3.59
N PRO A 13 -15.96 15.71 -4.79
CA PRO A 13 -16.90 16.81 -5.01
C PRO A 13 -18.29 16.48 -4.43
N PRO A 14 -19.09 17.48 -4.01
CA PRO A 14 -20.43 17.26 -3.45
C PRO A 14 -21.36 16.42 -4.34
N PHE A 15 -21.28 16.62 -5.67
CA PHE A 15 -22.11 15.88 -6.62
C PHE A 15 -21.93 14.36 -6.53
N PHE A 16 -20.75 13.88 -6.11
CA PHE A 16 -20.52 12.44 -5.93
C PHE A 16 -21.40 11.90 -4.81
N PHE A 17 -21.40 12.57 -3.66
CA PHE A 17 -22.20 12.16 -2.51
C PHE A 17 -23.70 12.31 -2.78
N GLU A 18 -24.10 13.41 -3.42
CA GLU A 18 -25.50 13.66 -3.80
C GLU A 18 -26.04 12.58 -4.74
N GLU A 19 -25.24 12.13 -5.70
CA GLU A 19 -25.66 11.07 -6.63
C GLU A 19 -25.71 9.70 -5.95
N MET A 20 -24.70 9.36 -5.16
CA MET A 20 -24.69 8.09 -4.42
C MET A 20 -25.86 7.98 -3.43
N GLU A 21 -26.25 9.07 -2.77
CA GLU A 21 -27.35 9.07 -1.80
C GLU A 21 -28.73 8.80 -2.44
N LYS A 22 -28.95 9.23 -3.69
CA LYS A 22 -30.19 8.96 -4.44
C LYS A 22 -30.45 7.47 -4.63
N HIS A 23 -29.38 6.68 -4.66
CA HIS A 23 -29.41 5.25 -4.94
C HIS A 23 -29.11 4.40 -3.70
N THR A 24 -29.38 4.93 -2.49
CA THR A 24 -29.11 4.24 -1.22
C THR A 24 -29.74 2.85 -1.13
N GLU A 25 -30.97 2.67 -1.62
CA GLU A 25 -31.61 1.34 -1.63
C GLU A 25 -30.86 0.34 -2.52
N LEU A 26 -30.35 0.78 -3.67
CA LEU A 26 -29.53 -0.07 -4.54
C LEU A 26 -28.24 -0.45 -3.83
N LEU A 27 -27.54 0.51 -3.22
CA LEU A 27 -26.31 0.27 -2.47
C LEU A 27 -26.50 -0.77 -1.36
N LEU A 28 -27.57 -0.67 -0.56
CA LEU A 28 -27.79 -1.61 0.54
C LEU A 28 -28.12 -3.04 0.08
N ASN A 29 -28.75 -3.17 -1.09
CA ASN A 29 -29.19 -4.45 -1.64
C ASN A 29 -28.14 -5.13 -2.55
N THR A 30 -27.11 -4.41 -2.96
CA THR A 30 -26.01 -4.96 -3.76
C THR A 30 -24.94 -5.55 -2.84
N GLU A 31 -24.39 -6.72 -3.19
CA GLU A 31 -23.31 -7.36 -2.42
C GLU A 31 -21.93 -6.90 -2.90
N SER A 32 -21.72 -6.91 -4.23
CA SER A 32 -20.42 -6.61 -4.84
C SER A 32 -20.34 -5.17 -5.34
N SER A 33 -19.20 -4.51 -5.12
CA SER A 33 -18.93 -3.20 -5.73
C SER A 33 -18.86 -3.25 -7.26
N ASP A 34 -18.51 -4.40 -7.84
CA ASP A 34 -18.42 -4.55 -9.30
C ASP A 34 -19.82 -4.43 -9.94
N GLU A 35 -20.85 -4.97 -9.29
CA GLU A 35 -22.24 -4.82 -9.73
C GLU A 35 -22.69 -3.36 -9.73
N LEU A 36 -22.23 -2.55 -8.77
CA LEU A 36 -22.51 -1.11 -8.74
C LEU A 36 -21.79 -0.39 -9.88
N ILE A 37 -20.52 -0.72 -10.14
CA ILE A 37 -19.72 -0.10 -11.21
C ILE A 37 -20.32 -0.42 -12.58
N GLU A 38 -20.83 -1.64 -12.77
CA GLU A 38 -21.47 -2.07 -14.02
C GLU A 38 -22.91 -1.56 -14.17
N ASN A 39 -23.54 -1.09 -13.09
CA ASN A 39 -24.93 -0.64 -13.13
C ASN A 39 -25.07 0.64 -14.00
N PRO A 40 -25.96 0.64 -15.00
CA PRO A 40 -26.18 1.80 -15.87
C PRO A 40 -26.51 3.11 -15.14
N VAL A 41 -27.12 3.01 -13.95
CA VAL A 41 -27.47 4.16 -13.11
C VAL A 41 -26.24 5.00 -12.73
N PHE A 42 -25.08 4.37 -12.54
CA PHE A 42 -23.87 5.08 -12.13
C PHE A 42 -22.99 5.54 -13.30
N GLN A 43 -23.35 5.27 -14.56
CA GLN A 43 -22.50 5.57 -15.72
C GLN A 43 -22.20 7.08 -15.84
N GLU A 44 -23.21 7.94 -15.72
CA GLU A 44 -22.99 9.40 -15.77
C GLU A 44 -22.10 9.88 -14.61
N LEU A 45 -22.28 9.31 -13.41
CA LEU A 45 -21.45 9.61 -12.26
C LEU A 45 -19.99 9.19 -12.51
N ILE A 46 -19.80 8.00 -13.06
CA ILE A 46 -18.49 7.43 -13.37
C ILE A 46 -17.75 8.32 -14.37
N GLU A 47 -18.40 8.71 -15.47
CA GLU A 47 -17.80 9.59 -16.48
C GLU A 47 -17.38 10.94 -15.89
N ARG A 48 -18.29 11.59 -15.15
CA ARG A 48 -18.03 12.89 -14.52
C ARG A 48 -16.92 12.82 -13.48
N LEU A 49 -16.88 11.76 -12.69
CA LEU A 49 -15.87 11.58 -11.66
C LEU A 49 -14.50 11.22 -12.26
N THR A 50 -14.49 10.43 -13.33
CA THR A 50 -13.28 10.13 -14.12
C THR A 50 -12.66 11.43 -14.63
N GLU A 51 -13.45 12.29 -15.29
CA GLU A 51 -12.98 13.59 -15.78
C GLU A 51 -12.45 14.47 -14.65
N PHE A 52 -13.19 14.57 -13.55
CA PHE A 52 -12.76 15.33 -12.37
C PHE A 52 -11.41 14.85 -11.80
N SER A 53 -11.17 13.54 -11.83
CA SER A 53 -9.99 12.93 -11.21
C SER A 53 -8.69 13.06 -12.01
N LYS A 54 -8.75 13.41 -13.30
CA LYS A 54 -7.57 13.47 -14.20
C LYS A 54 -6.42 14.37 -13.73
N ASP A 55 -6.74 15.42 -12.97
CA ASP A 55 -5.79 16.39 -12.44
C ASP A 55 -5.70 16.39 -10.91
N CYS A 56 -6.18 15.32 -10.29
CA CYS A 56 -6.08 15.12 -8.85
C CYS A 56 -4.87 14.26 -8.49
N ASN A 57 -4.24 14.58 -7.36
CA ASN A 57 -3.39 13.61 -6.66
C ASN A 57 -4.25 12.68 -5.80
N ILE A 58 -3.68 11.54 -5.43
CA ILE A 58 -4.33 10.59 -4.54
C ILE A 58 -3.46 10.30 -3.32
N VAL A 59 -4.09 9.89 -2.22
CA VAL A 59 -3.38 9.36 -1.04
C VAL A 59 -3.09 7.87 -1.28
N GLY A 60 -1.83 7.48 -1.13
CA GLY A 60 -1.41 6.08 -1.06
C GLY A 60 -0.88 5.70 0.31
N TYR A 61 -1.00 4.42 0.65
CA TYR A 61 -0.65 3.84 1.93
C TYR A 61 0.46 2.81 1.76
N HIS A 62 1.58 3.02 2.45
CA HIS A 62 2.71 2.08 2.49
C HIS A 62 2.82 1.47 3.89
N TYR A 63 2.80 0.14 3.96
CA TYR A 63 2.91 -0.63 5.19
C TYR A 63 4.32 -1.16 5.35
N THR A 64 4.92 -0.94 6.51
CA THR A 64 6.27 -1.45 6.77
C THR A 64 6.58 -1.52 8.26
N ARG A 65 7.41 -2.49 8.66
CA ARG A 65 8.11 -2.47 9.94
C ARG A 65 9.52 -1.94 9.72
N ALA A 66 9.80 -0.76 10.27
CA ALA A 66 11.08 -0.10 10.09
C ALA A 66 11.34 0.96 11.17
N ASN A 67 12.50 1.61 11.10
CA ASN A 67 12.84 2.70 11.98
C ASN A 67 12.21 4.01 11.46
N LYS A 68 11.37 4.67 12.27
CA LYS A 68 10.60 5.85 11.85
C LYS A 68 11.50 7.00 11.41
N GLU A 69 12.63 7.18 12.09
CA GLU A 69 13.59 8.25 11.89
C GLU A 69 14.22 8.21 10.48
N ASP A 70 14.36 7.02 9.87
CA ASP A 70 14.86 6.91 8.50
C ASP A 70 13.93 7.61 7.51
N PHE A 71 12.62 7.44 7.64
CA PHE A 71 11.63 8.07 6.76
C PHE A 71 11.47 9.57 7.04
N LEU A 72 11.54 10.00 8.30
CA LEU A 72 11.51 11.42 8.64
C LEU A 72 12.68 12.19 8.03
N LYS A 73 13.86 11.55 7.97
CA LYS A 73 15.07 12.16 7.41
C LYS A 73 15.12 12.07 5.89
N GLU A 74 14.74 10.93 5.32
CA GLU A 74 15.07 10.62 3.92
C GLU A 74 13.84 10.35 3.03
N GLY A 75 12.64 10.28 3.61
CA GLY A 75 11.43 9.89 2.90
C GLY A 75 11.41 8.41 2.50
N LEU A 76 10.61 8.07 1.49
CA LEU A 76 10.59 6.74 0.89
C LEU A 76 11.58 6.68 -0.28
N LYS A 77 12.71 6.01 -0.06
CA LYS A 77 13.73 5.81 -1.09
C LYS A 77 13.36 4.66 -2.04
N SER A 78 13.50 4.92 -3.33
CA SER A 78 13.61 3.86 -4.34
C SER A 78 14.98 3.21 -4.24
N ARG A 79 15.02 1.91 -3.96
CA ARG A 79 16.24 1.11 -3.78
C ARG A 79 16.08 -0.25 -4.43
N SER A 80 17.19 -0.84 -4.84
CA SER A 80 17.26 -2.25 -5.16
C SER A 80 17.13 -3.10 -3.89
N GLY A 81 16.69 -4.36 -4.06
CA GLY A 81 16.70 -5.35 -3.01
C GLY A 81 18.11 -5.60 -2.46
N GLN A 82 19.13 -5.52 -3.32
CA GLN A 82 20.53 -5.65 -2.88
C GLN A 82 20.91 -4.55 -1.90
N GLU A 83 20.64 -3.29 -2.21
CA GLU A 83 20.92 -2.16 -1.31
C GLU A 83 20.16 -2.32 0.02
N ILE A 84 18.89 -2.76 -0.02
CA ILE A 84 18.09 -3.00 1.19
C ILE A 84 18.75 -4.07 2.08
N ARG A 85 19.20 -5.18 1.49
CA ARG A 85 19.86 -6.28 2.21
C ARG A 85 21.24 -5.90 2.74
N GLU A 86 22.02 -5.14 2.00
CA GLU A 86 23.32 -4.62 2.44
C GLU A 86 23.15 -3.66 3.64
N ILE A 87 22.18 -2.75 3.57
CA ILE A 87 21.83 -1.87 4.69
C ILE A 87 21.41 -2.70 5.91
N PHE A 88 20.57 -3.72 5.73
CA PHE A 88 20.18 -4.62 6.81
C PHE A 88 21.39 -5.27 7.47
N LEU A 89 22.29 -5.87 6.69
CA LEU A 89 23.49 -6.53 7.24
C LEU A 89 24.39 -5.53 7.97
N SER A 90 24.59 -4.33 7.41
CA SER A 90 25.43 -3.31 8.04
C SER A 90 24.89 -2.83 9.39
N ARG A 91 23.56 -2.77 9.56
CA ARG A 91 22.91 -2.23 10.76
C ARG A 91 22.59 -3.29 11.80
N TYR A 92 22.21 -4.49 11.38
CA TYR A 92 21.57 -5.47 12.26
C TYR A 92 22.29 -6.80 12.35
N SER A 93 23.41 -7.01 11.63
CA SER A 93 24.14 -8.29 11.67
C SER A 93 24.55 -8.73 13.07
N VAL A 94 24.84 -7.79 13.97
CA VAL A 94 25.20 -8.06 15.37
C VAL A 94 24.09 -8.74 16.18
N LEU A 95 22.85 -8.74 15.71
CA LEU A 95 21.72 -9.43 16.36
C LEU A 95 21.67 -10.92 16.03
N PHE A 96 22.46 -11.38 15.06
CA PHE A 96 22.43 -12.73 14.52
C PHE A 96 23.74 -13.46 14.80
N THR A 97 23.66 -14.79 14.97
CA THR A 97 24.86 -15.62 15.04
C THR A 97 25.51 -15.75 13.66
N VAL A 98 26.74 -16.25 13.61
CA VAL A 98 27.44 -16.48 12.35
C VAL A 98 26.66 -17.46 11.46
N GLU A 99 26.13 -18.54 12.04
CA GLU A 99 25.35 -19.56 11.34
C GLU A 99 24.01 -19.01 10.82
N GLU A 100 23.35 -18.14 11.58
CA GLU A 100 22.14 -17.45 11.13
C GLU A 100 22.45 -16.51 9.97
N LEU A 101 23.55 -15.75 10.01
CA LEU A 101 23.96 -14.86 8.93
C LEU A 101 24.30 -15.62 7.64
N GLU A 102 24.97 -16.78 7.75
CA GLU A 102 25.22 -17.68 6.62
C GLU A 102 23.90 -18.20 6.03
N THR A 103 22.96 -18.60 6.89
CA THR A 103 21.62 -19.05 6.49
C THR A 103 20.85 -17.96 5.77
N ILE A 104 20.84 -16.73 6.32
CA ILE A 104 20.18 -15.56 5.72
C ILE A 104 20.70 -15.32 4.30
N LYS A 105 22.02 -15.23 4.14
CA LYS A 105 22.65 -14.99 2.83
C LYS A 105 22.32 -16.09 1.83
N LYS A 106 22.44 -17.35 2.25
CA LYS A 106 22.10 -18.51 1.42
C LYS A 106 20.65 -18.48 0.95
N LEU A 107 19.70 -18.16 1.83
CA LEU A 107 18.28 -18.10 1.49
C LEU A 107 17.97 -16.93 0.56
N TRP A 108 18.61 -15.78 0.76
CA TRP A 108 18.49 -14.66 -0.17
C TRP A 108 19.02 -14.98 -1.56
N ASP A 109 20.19 -15.62 -1.65
CA ASP A 109 20.79 -16.00 -2.93
C ASP A 109 19.93 -17.04 -3.67
N ALA A 110 19.29 -17.95 -2.93
CA ALA A 110 18.40 -18.97 -3.49
C ALA A 110 17.04 -18.39 -3.93
N TYR A 111 16.50 -17.42 -3.19
CA TYR A 111 15.16 -16.88 -3.43
C TYR A 111 15.16 -15.81 -4.53
N PHE A 112 16.11 -14.88 -4.49
CA PHE A 112 16.16 -13.75 -5.42
C PHE A 112 16.92 -14.12 -6.69
N ASP A 113 16.26 -14.85 -7.58
CA ASP A 113 16.72 -15.05 -8.96
C ASP A 113 16.62 -13.74 -9.79
N LYS A 114 17.06 -13.76 -11.06
CA LYS A 114 17.01 -12.57 -11.93
C LYS A 114 15.60 -12.01 -12.12
N ILE A 115 14.57 -12.86 -12.09
CA ILE A 115 13.18 -12.46 -12.32
C ILE A 115 12.62 -11.81 -11.05
N GLN A 116 12.84 -12.42 -9.89
CA GLN A 116 12.43 -11.90 -8.59
C GLN A 116 13.14 -10.59 -8.22
N LYS A 117 14.41 -10.43 -8.63
CA LYS A 117 15.14 -9.16 -8.48
C LYS A 117 14.51 -8.04 -9.32
N SER A 118 14.29 -8.29 -10.60
CA SER A 118 13.83 -7.24 -11.53
C SER A 118 12.39 -6.77 -11.31
N SER A 119 11.51 -7.61 -10.75
CA SER A 119 10.10 -7.27 -10.51
C SER A 119 9.86 -6.34 -9.31
N ARG A 120 10.85 -6.21 -8.42
CA ARG A 120 10.72 -5.44 -7.16
C ARG A 120 11.78 -4.35 -7.00
N ASP A 121 12.92 -4.47 -7.68
CA ASP A 121 13.99 -3.49 -7.59
C ASP A 121 13.53 -2.10 -8.01
N ASN A 122 13.81 -1.13 -7.13
CA ASN A 122 13.53 0.29 -7.30
C ASN A 122 12.03 0.62 -7.34
N TYR A 123 11.16 -0.24 -6.81
CA TYR A 123 9.74 0.08 -6.66
C TYR A 123 9.39 0.39 -5.20
N ILE A 124 8.52 1.37 -5.03
CA ILE A 124 7.84 1.68 -3.78
C ILE A 124 6.37 1.34 -4.00
N PHE A 125 5.85 0.39 -3.22
CA PHE A 125 4.49 -0.11 -3.31
C PHE A 125 3.56 0.64 -2.37
N PHE A 126 2.33 0.86 -2.83
CA PHE A 126 1.26 1.50 -2.08
C PHE A 126 -0.06 0.78 -2.33
N ASN A 127 -0.89 0.69 -1.30
CA ASN A 127 -2.32 0.49 -1.45
C ASN A 127 -3.02 1.84 -1.58
N LEU A 128 -4.20 1.86 -2.17
CA LEU A 128 -5.00 3.07 -2.34
C LEU A 128 -6.06 3.21 -1.24
N THR A 129 -6.32 2.13 -0.50
CA THR A 129 -7.10 2.16 0.74
C THR A 129 -6.34 1.53 1.91
N THR A 130 -6.98 1.52 3.08
CA THR A 130 -6.47 0.82 4.27
C THR A 130 -6.98 -0.61 4.41
N GLU A 131 -7.59 -1.20 3.38
CA GLU A 131 -8.23 -2.52 3.46
C GLU A 131 -7.25 -3.65 3.84
N ALA A 132 -5.98 -3.52 3.43
CA ALA A 132 -4.93 -4.45 3.80
C ALA A 132 -4.72 -4.60 5.33
N LEU A 133 -5.18 -3.63 6.13
CA LEU A 133 -5.16 -3.71 7.60
C LEU A 133 -6.26 -4.60 8.16
N SER A 134 -7.42 -4.68 7.49
CA SER A 134 -8.59 -5.46 7.94
C SER A 134 -8.53 -6.92 7.47
N ASN A 135 -7.96 -7.17 6.29
CA ASN A 135 -7.95 -8.49 5.67
C ASN A 135 -6.63 -9.28 5.85
N SER A 136 -5.77 -8.84 6.77
CA SER A 136 -4.43 -9.37 7.04
C SER A 136 -3.41 -9.25 5.89
N GLY A 137 -3.74 -8.59 4.78
CA GLY A 137 -2.82 -8.39 3.65
C GLY A 137 -1.54 -7.65 4.03
N ALA A 138 -1.63 -6.70 4.98
CA ALA A 138 -0.47 -5.96 5.49
C ALA A 138 0.25 -6.66 6.65
N GLU A 139 -0.29 -7.74 7.23
CA GLU A 139 0.25 -8.35 8.45
C GLU A 139 1.74 -8.73 8.30
N PRO A 140 2.20 -9.40 7.23
CA PRO A 140 3.60 -9.76 7.10
C PRO A 140 4.55 -8.55 7.06
N LEU A 141 4.10 -7.45 6.43
CA LEU A 141 4.87 -6.22 6.26
C LEU A 141 5.00 -5.43 7.57
N LEU A 142 4.01 -5.53 8.45
CA LEU A 142 3.99 -4.85 9.76
C LEU A 142 4.65 -5.70 10.87
N LYS A 143 4.61 -7.02 10.72
CA LYS A 143 5.13 -7.96 11.71
C LYS A 143 6.63 -8.15 11.64
N TYR A 144 7.22 -8.12 10.45
CA TYR A 144 8.64 -8.41 10.26
C TYR A 144 9.38 -7.30 9.54
N TYR A 145 10.57 -6.96 10.02
CA TYR A 145 11.39 -5.92 9.42
C TYR A 145 11.76 -6.20 7.97
N GLY A 146 11.77 -5.14 7.16
CA GLY A 146 12.35 -5.12 5.82
C GLY A 146 11.46 -5.70 4.72
N GLY A 147 10.19 -5.99 5.03
CA GLY A 147 9.18 -6.42 4.07
C GLY A 147 9.61 -7.63 3.23
N GLU A 148 9.14 -7.70 1.99
CA GLU A 148 9.45 -8.83 1.11
C GLU A 148 10.95 -8.95 0.78
N GLN A 149 11.70 -7.85 0.80
CA GLN A 149 13.12 -7.84 0.39
C GLN A 149 14.08 -8.43 1.43
N VAL A 150 13.64 -8.55 2.69
CA VAL A 150 14.42 -9.11 3.80
C VAL A 150 13.73 -10.36 4.34
N TYR A 151 12.47 -10.24 4.77
CA TYR A 151 11.78 -11.26 5.56
C TYR A 151 11.25 -12.43 4.73
N MET A 152 10.69 -12.19 3.53
CA MET A 152 9.94 -13.22 2.79
C MET A 152 10.75 -14.52 2.52
N PRO A 153 12.05 -14.47 2.17
CA PRO A 153 12.88 -15.68 2.02
C PRO A 153 13.15 -16.41 3.34
N LEU A 154 13.00 -15.71 4.46
CA LEU A 154 13.36 -16.14 5.81
C LEU A 154 12.15 -16.58 6.64
N GLN A 155 10.94 -16.52 6.08
CA GLN A 155 9.68 -16.78 6.80
C GLN A 155 9.59 -18.16 7.47
N ARG A 156 10.36 -19.15 6.99
CA ARG A 156 10.39 -20.51 7.54
C ARG A 156 11.45 -20.70 8.64
N GLU A 157 12.37 -19.75 8.79
CA GLU A 157 13.43 -19.78 9.79
C GLU A 157 12.97 -19.11 11.09
N PHE A 158 12.38 -19.90 11.99
CA PHE A 158 11.68 -19.37 13.17
C PHE A 158 12.55 -18.42 14.01
N THR A 159 13.80 -18.79 14.33
CA THR A 159 14.68 -17.97 15.18
C THR A 159 15.03 -16.64 14.52
N ILE A 160 15.30 -16.65 13.20
CA ILE A 160 15.60 -15.45 12.41
C ILE A 160 14.35 -14.57 12.32
N ALA A 161 13.18 -15.16 12.00
CA ALA A 161 11.92 -14.42 11.91
C ALA A 161 11.54 -13.74 13.23
N GLN A 162 11.75 -14.38 14.39
CA GLN A 162 11.53 -13.75 15.69
C GLN A 162 12.44 -12.54 15.92
N LYS A 163 13.71 -12.63 15.52
CA LYS A 163 14.63 -11.48 15.59
C LYS A 163 14.20 -10.33 14.69
N LEU A 164 13.74 -10.63 13.46
CA LEU A 164 13.20 -9.62 12.54
C LEU A 164 11.96 -8.90 13.09
N ARG A 165 11.13 -9.59 13.88
CA ARG A 165 10.00 -8.96 14.59
C ARG A 165 10.46 -7.97 15.65
N GLY A 166 11.64 -8.17 16.23
CA GLY A 166 12.23 -7.25 17.22
C GLY A 166 12.86 -5.99 16.63
N ILE A 167 12.96 -5.85 15.30
CA ILE A 167 13.62 -4.71 14.65
C ILE A 167 12.59 -3.69 14.18
N GLY A 168 12.75 -2.44 14.62
CA GLY A 168 11.87 -1.33 14.24
C GLY A 168 10.46 -1.45 14.84
N THR A 169 9.54 -0.63 14.33
CA THR A 169 8.14 -0.55 14.74
C THR A 169 7.22 -0.66 13.53
N PRO A 170 5.97 -1.11 13.67
CA PRO A 170 5.03 -1.17 12.56
C PRO A 170 4.54 0.25 12.23
N LEU A 171 4.62 0.61 10.94
CA LEU A 171 4.33 1.95 10.45
C LEU A 171 3.31 1.89 9.31
N LEU A 172 2.39 2.84 9.34
CA LEU A 172 1.57 3.24 8.20
C LEU A 172 2.08 4.58 7.68
N ILE A 173 2.57 4.59 6.45
CA ILE A 173 3.08 5.79 5.79
C ILE A 173 2.07 6.22 4.73
N LYS A 174 1.45 7.38 4.92
CA LYS A 174 0.61 8.01 3.90
C LYS A 174 1.49 8.87 3.00
N ALA A 175 1.30 8.78 1.69
CA ALA A 175 2.00 9.59 0.71
C ALA A 175 1.01 10.24 -0.26
N ILE A 176 1.34 11.44 -0.74
CA ILE A 176 0.63 12.08 -1.85
C ILE A 176 1.24 11.60 -3.16
N LEU A 177 0.45 10.91 -3.97
CA LEU A 177 0.86 10.28 -5.22
C LEU A 177 0.26 11.03 -6.42
N ASP A 178 1.05 11.12 -7.48
CA ASP A 178 0.59 11.55 -8.80
C ASP A 178 0.20 10.30 -9.61
N PRO A 179 -1.10 10.11 -9.93
CA PRO A 179 -1.56 8.94 -10.69
C PRO A 179 -0.81 8.73 -12.01
N LYS A 180 -0.33 9.80 -12.65
CA LYS A 180 0.41 9.74 -13.93
C LYS A 180 1.80 9.11 -13.78
N GLN A 181 2.29 8.95 -12.55
CA GLN A 181 3.58 8.32 -12.24
C GLN A 181 3.44 6.88 -11.74
N LEU A 182 2.21 6.40 -11.53
CA LEU A 182 1.95 5.08 -10.99
C LEU A 182 1.96 4.02 -12.09
N SER A 183 2.56 2.89 -11.77
CA SER A 183 2.43 1.66 -12.53
C SER A 183 1.31 0.80 -11.95
N ASN A 184 0.72 -0.05 -12.78
CA ASN A 184 -0.44 -0.88 -12.44
C ASN A 184 -1.68 -0.07 -11.99
N PHE A 185 -1.83 1.15 -12.51
CA PHE A 185 -2.93 2.06 -12.23
C PHE A 185 -3.66 2.40 -13.55
N TYR A 186 -4.99 2.37 -13.52
CA TYR A 186 -5.88 2.69 -14.63
C TYR A 186 -6.76 3.90 -14.27
N GLU A 187 -7.19 4.66 -15.27
CA GLU A 187 -7.93 5.92 -15.07
C GLU A 187 -9.23 5.72 -14.27
N ASP A 188 -9.88 4.56 -14.43
CA ASP A 188 -11.13 4.23 -13.76
C ASP A 188 -10.93 3.71 -12.31
N ASP A 189 -9.71 3.39 -11.89
CA ASP A 189 -9.45 2.86 -10.54
C ASP A 189 -9.87 3.84 -9.44
N ILE A 190 -9.66 5.15 -9.61
CA ILE A 190 -10.11 6.16 -8.63
C ILE A 190 -11.61 6.05 -8.40
N VAL A 191 -12.38 5.90 -9.48
CA VAL A 191 -13.83 5.87 -9.41
C VAL A 191 -14.31 4.56 -8.78
N LYS A 192 -13.75 3.43 -9.20
CA LYS A 192 -14.09 2.11 -8.63
C LYS A 192 -13.80 2.03 -7.14
N ILE A 193 -12.64 2.52 -6.72
CA ILE A 193 -12.27 2.57 -5.29
C ILE A 193 -13.21 3.53 -4.53
N ALA A 194 -13.53 4.70 -5.09
CA ALA A 194 -14.43 5.65 -4.44
C ALA A 194 -15.85 5.11 -4.25
N ILE A 195 -16.42 4.47 -5.27
CA ILE A 195 -17.75 3.85 -5.21
C ILE A 195 -17.75 2.74 -4.18
N SER A 196 -16.77 1.82 -4.22
CA SER A 196 -16.67 0.74 -3.24
C SER A 196 -16.45 1.24 -1.81
N SER A 197 -15.63 2.28 -1.61
CA SER A 197 -15.45 2.91 -0.29
C SER A 197 -16.72 3.60 0.22
N TYR A 198 -17.50 4.23 -0.65
CA TYR A 198 -18.80 4.77 -0.26
C TYR A 198 -19.79 3.65 0.08
N HIS A 199 -19.85 2.62 -0.75
CA HIS A 199 -20.68 1.44 -0.53
C HIS A 199 -20.38 0.83 0.84
N ARG A 200 -19.10 0.63 1.17
CA ARG A 200 -18.67 0.09 2.46
C ARG A 200 -19.00 0.99 3.65
N ASN A 201 -18.97 2.31 3.48
CA ASN A 201 -19.41 3.25 4.52
C ASN A 201 -20.91 3.12 4.83
N LYS A 202 -21.72 2.64 3.88
CA LYS A 202 -23.17 2.39 4.07
C LYS A 202 -23.47 0.95 4.48
N LYS A 203 -22.70 -0.01 3.99
CA LYS A 203 -22.83 -1.45 4.21
C LYS A 203 -21.47 -2.03 4.60
N THR A 204 -21.24 -2.20 5.90
CA THR A 204 -19.91 -2.46 6.47
C THR A 204 -19.28 -3.79 6.02
N ASP A 205 -20.11 -4.74 5.59
CA ASP A 205 -19.71 -6.06 5.07
C ASP A 205 -19.54 -6.07 3.54
N ALA A 206 -19.77 -4.95 2.85
CA ALA A 206 -19.51 -4.84 1.43
C ALA A 206 -18.01 -4.96 1.10
N ASP A 207 -17.74 -5.52 -0.08
CA ASP A 207 -16.39 -5.64 -0.61
C ASP A 207 -15.78 -4.27 -0.89
N GLN A 208 -14.50 -4.11 -0.52
CA GLN A 208 -13.70 -2.93 -0.85
C GLN A 208 -12.79 -3.25 -2.01
N TYR A 209 -13.04 -2.60 -3.15
CA TYR A 209 -12.09 -2.62 -4.25
C TYR A 209 -10.84 -1.83 -3.83
N ASP A 210 -9.67 -2.47 -3.91
CA ASP A 210 -8.38 -1.85 -3.65
C ASP A 210 -7.36 -2.36 -4.67
N ARG A 211 -6.24 -1.65 -4.79
CA ARG A 211 -5.23 -1.92 -5.79
C ARG A 211 -3.84 -1.62 -5.27
N ASP A 212 -2.95 -2.57 -5.52
CA ASP A 212 -1.51 -2.37 -5.34
C ASP A 212 -0.96 -1.59 -6.54
N VAL A 213 -0.50 -0.38 -6.25
CA VAL A 213 0.19 0.49 -7.21
C VAL A 213 1.63 0.67 -6.78
N TYR A 214 2.48 1.05 -7.72
CA TYR A 214 3.88 1.28 -7.41
C TYR A 214 4.52 2.31 -8.31
N GLN A 215 5.58 2.94 -7.82
CA GLN A 215 6.39 3.88 -8.59
C GLN A 215 7.87 3.73 -8.27
N ARG A 216 8.71 4.19 -9.21
CA ARG A 216 10.17 4.24 -9.01
C ARG A 216 10.66 5.57 -8.44
N ARG A 217 9.81 6.60 -8.44
CA ARG A 217 10.17 7.92 -7.95
C ARG A 217 10.20 7.92 -6.41
N PRO A 218 11.29 8.33 -5.77
CA PRO A 218 11.31 8.51 -4.32
C PRO A 218 10.25 9.53 -3.86
N ILE A 219 9.69 9.32 -2.66
CA ILE A 219 8.81 10.30 -2.01
C ILE A 219 9.63 11.04 -0.94
N LEU A 220 9.64 12.36 -0.97
CA LEU A 220 10.37 13.17 -0.01
C LEU A 220 9.70 13.13 1.38
N SER A 221 10.48 13.35 2.44
CA SER A 221 9.97 13.32 3.82
C SER A 221 8.86 14.34 4.09
N ASN A 222 8.85 15.48 3.39
CA ASN A 222 7.79 16.49 3.48
C ASN A 222 6.51 16.13 2.71
N GLN A 223 6.48 14.99 2.02
CA GLN A 223 5.32 14.49 1.27
C GLN A 223 4.69 13.25 1.92
N ILE A 224 5.14 12.88 3.12
CA ILE A 224 4.63 11.74 3.86
C ILE A 224 4.11 12.12 5.24
N GLU A 225 3.13 11.36 5.71
CA GLU A 225 2.66 11.35 7.09
C GLU A 225 2.87 9.95 7.66
N ILE A 226 3.45 9.83 8.85
CA ILE A 226 3.80 8.55 9.46
C ILE A 226 2.98 8.32 10.72
N THR A 227 2.20 7.24 10.73
CA THR A 227 1.46 6.76 11.89
C THR A 227 2.13 5.50 12.45
N ASN A 228 2.39 5.47 13.76
CA ASN A 228 2.80 4.25 14.44
C ASN A 228 1.57 3.37 14.65
N LEU A 229 1.62 2.13 14.19
CA LEU A 229 0.60 1.14 14.51
C LEU A 229 0.94 0.46 15.83
N LYS A 230 -0.06 -0.15 16.46
CA LYS A 230 0.16 -0.98 17.65
C LYS A 230 0.70 -2.34 17.21
N ASP A 231 1.64 -2.89 17.98
CA ASP A 231 2.15 -4.26 17.82
C ASP A 231 1.10 -5.32 18.23
#